data_AF-A0A8J2H595-F1
#
_entry.id   AF-A0A8J2H595-F1
#
_cell.length_a   1.000
_cell.length_b   1.000
_cell.length_c   1.000
_cell.angle_alpha   90.00
_cell.angle_beta   90.00
_cell.angle_gamma   90.00
#
_symmetry.space_group_name_H-M   'P 1'
#
loop_
_entity.id
_entity.type
_entity.pdbx_description
1 polymer ?
#
loop_
_entity_poly.entity_id
_entity_poly.type
_entity_poly.pdbx_seq_one_letter_code
_entity_poly.pdbx_strand_id
1 'polypeptide(L)' 'MLKKVELPVVNHDTCQNYLRSTRLGKYYILHTSFMCAGGEAGKDTCKGDGGSPLVCPLVND' A
#
# COMPACT_ATOMS: atom_id res chain seq x y z
N MET A 1 2.12 23.83 -2.06
CA MET A 1 3.30 23.03 -1.68
C MET A 1 2.96 21.57 -1.89
N LEU A 2 3.85 20.79 -2.50
CA LEU A 2 3.70 19.33 -2.63
C LEU A 2 4.13 18.65 -1.32
N LYS A 3 3.49 17.52 -1.00
CA LYS A 3 3.76 16.74 0.22
C LYS A 3 4.15 15.32 -0.18
N LYS A 4 4.91 14.65 0.69
CA LYS A 4 5.28 13.24 0.57
C LYS A 4 5.05 12.53 1.89
N VAL A 5 4.85 11.23 1.83
CA VAL A 5 4.82 10.31 2.98
C VAL A 5 5.65 9.08 2.61
N GLU A 6 6.44 8.59 3.56
CA GLU A 6 7.22 7.36 3.39
C GLU A 6 6.42 6.20 3.96
N LEU A 7 6.22 5.16 3.15
CA LEU A 7 5.44 3.98 3.49
C LEU A 7 6.27 2.72 3.21
N PRO A 8 6.27 1.73 4.13
CA PRO A 8 6.94 0.46 3.87
C PRO A 8 6.14 -0.34 2.83
N VAL A 9 6.85 -1.07 1.97
CA VAL A 9 6.21 -2.08 1.10
C VAL A 9 5.74 -3.24 1.97
N VAL A 10 4.50 -3.67 1.76
CA VAL A 10 3.92 -4.83 2.44
C VAL A 10 3.97 -6.03 1.50
N ASN A 11 4.48 -7.16 1.99
CA ASN A 11 4.49 -8.41 1.24
C ASN A 11 3.07 -8.78 0.76
N HIS A 12 2.96 -9.29 -0.47
CA HIS A 12 1.68 -9.60 -1.12
C HIS A 12 0.80 -10.56 -0.30
N ASP A 13 1.37 -11.64 0.23
CA ASP A 13 0.63 -12.65 1.00
C ASP A 13 0.17 -12.10 2.35
N THR A 14 0.99 -11.26 2.98
CA THR A 14 0.61 -10.53 4.18
C THR A 14 -0.56 -9.59 3.89
N CYS A 15 -0.50 -8.82 2.80
CA CYS A 15 -1.59 -7.92 2.41
C CYS A 15 -2.87 -8.68 2.06
N GLN A 16 -2.75 -9.80 1.35
CA GLN A 16 -3.85 -10.71 1.06
C GLN A 16 -4.56 -11.19 2.34
N ASN A 17 -3.79 -11.56 3.36
CA ASN A 17 -4.34 -12.02 4.64
C ASN A 17 -5.01 -10.88 5.42
N TYR A 18 -4.43 -9.68 5.40
CA TYR A 18 -5.06 -8.49 5.98
C TYR A 18 -6.36 -8.14 5.29
N LEU A 19 -6.41 -8.14 3.95
CA LEU A 19 -7.64 -7.83 3.22
C LEU A 19 -8.73 -8.87 3.48
N ARG A 20 -8.37 -10.15 3.66
CA ARG A 20 -9.29 -11.24 4.03
C ARG A 20 -9.90 -11.10 5.43
N SER A 21 -9.22 -10.42 6.35
CA SER A 21 -9.75 -10.15 7.70
C SER A 21 -10.66 -8.93 7.77
N THR A 22 -10.79 -8.18 6.67
CA THR A 22 -11.72 -7.05 6.56
C THR A 22 -13.12 -7.48 6.07
N ARG A 23 -13.99 -6.50 5.84
CA ARG A 23 -15.30 -6.68 5.18
C ARG A 23 -15.25 -7.34 3.80
N LEU A 24 -14.08 -7.41 3.15
CA LEU A 24 -13.90 -8.13 1.87
C LEU A 24 -14.03 -9.65 2.05
N GLY A 25 -13.78 -10.16 3.26
CA GLY A 25 -14.00 -11.55 3.65
C GLY A 25 -12.92 -12.53 3.20
N LYS A 26 -12.95 -13.73 3.81
CA LYS A 26 -11.92 -14.77 3.69
C LYS A 26 -11.66 -15.28 2.27
N TYR A 27 -12.58 -15.07 1.32
CA TYR A 27 -12.45 -15.52 -0.07
C TYR A 27 -11.91 -14.44 -1.01
N TYR A 28 -11.61 -13.24 -0.51
CA TYR A 28 -10.98 -12.20 -1.32
C TYR A 28 -9.65 -12.70 -1.92
N ILE A 29 -9.40 -12.35 -3.18
CA ILE A 29 -8.16 -12.67 -3.90
C ILE A 29 -7.56 -11.35 -4.39
N LEU A 30 -6.38 -11.01 -3.87
CA LEU A 30 -5.60 -9.87 -4.30
C LEU A 30 -4.94 -10.22 -5.64
N HIS A 31 -5.35 -9.55 -6.71
CA HIS A 31 -4.80 -9.79 -8.04
C HIS A 31 -3.29 -9.45 -8.06
N THR A 32 -2.52 -10.21 -8.83
CA THR A 32 -1.04 -10.13 -8.87
C THR A 32 -0.50 -8.82 -9.43
N SER A 33 -1.34 -8.03 -10.12
CA SER A 33 -0.99 -6.69 -10.59
C SER A 33 -1.03 -5.62 -9.50
N PHE A 34 -1.52 -5.94 -8.29
CA PHE A 34 -1.55 -5.01 -7.17
C PHE A 34 -0.36 -5.22 -6.23
N MET A 35 0.03 -4.14 -5.57
CA MET A 35 0.97 -4.15 -4.45
C MET A 35 0.38 -3.35 -3.30
N CYS A 36 0.92 -3.55 -2.10
CA CYS A 36 0.49 -2.84 -0.90
C CYS A 36 1.66 -2.09 -0.28
N ALA A 37 1.39 -0.91 0.27
CA ALA A 37 2.33 -0.14 1.06
C ALA A 37 1.59 0.50 2.24
N GLY A 38 2.27 0.68 3.37
CA GLY A 38 1.70 1.25 4.60
C GLY A 38 1.53 0.22 5.71
N GLY A 39 0.46 0.36 6.50
CA GLY A 39 0.27 -0.42 7.74
C GLY A 39 0.84 0.24 9.00
N GLU A 40 1.29 1.50 8.90
CA GLU A 40 1.72 2.31 10.03
C GLU A 40 0.60 3.28 10.45
N ALA A 41 0.22 3.23 11.72
CA ALA A 41 -0.81 4.11 12.25
C ALA A 41 -0.41 5.59 12.08
N GLY A 42 -1.30 6.39 11.49
CA GLY A 42 -1.07 7.81 11.26
C GLY A 42 -0.19 8.16 10.06
N LYS A 43 0.22 7.18 9.25
CA LYS A 43 0.96 7.39 8.00
C LYS A 43 0.28 6.66 6.86
N ASP A 44 -0.42 7.43 6.02
CA ASP A 44 -1.13 6.88 4.87
C ASP A 44 -1.32 7.95 3.79
N THR A 45 -1.70 7.50 2.61
CA THR A 45 -2.29 8.32 1.57
C THR A 45 -3.67 8.81 1.98
N CYS A 46 -4.07 9.98 1.51
CA CYS A 46 -5.36 10.59 1.80
C CYS A 46 -6.18 10.80 0.52
N LYS A 47 -7.43 11.20 0.69
CA LYS A 47 -8.29 11.61 -0.43
C LYS A 47 -7.62 12.76 -1.18
N GLY A 48 -7.38 12.56 -2.48
CA GLY A 48 -6.71 13.53 -3.35
C GLY A 48 -5.37 13.05 -3.89
N ASP A 49 -4.76 12.03 -3.28
CA ASP A 49 -3.48 11.46 -3.73
C ASP A 49 -3.63 10.41 -4.84
N GLY A 50 -4.88 10.07 -5.21
CA GLY A 50 -5.18 9.10 -6.26
C GLY A 50 -4.60 9.53 -7.62
N GLY A 51 -3.78 8.66 -8.22
CA GLY A 51 -3.07 8.93 -9.48
C GLY A 51 -1.65 9.46 -9.27
N SER A 52 -1.24 9.80 -8.05
CA SER A 52 0.16 10.08 -7.72
C SER A 52 1.01 8.79 -7.73
N PRO A 53 2.32 8.88 -8.04
CA PRO A 53 3.18 7.72 -8.09
C PRO A 53 3.64 7.28 -6.69
N LEU A 54 3.78 5.96 -6.50
CA LEU A 54 4.60 5.38 -5.43
C LEU A 54 6.03 5.22 -5.96
N VAL A 55 7.01 5.85 -5.30
CA VAL A 55 8.40 5.89 -5.76
C VAL A 55 9.34 5.26 -4.73
N CYS A 56 10.41 4.62 -5.21
CA CYS A 56 11.50 4.07 -4.40
C CYS A 56 12.83 4.72 -4.84
N PRO A 57 13.77 4.99 -3.91
CA PRO A 57 15.10 5.44 -4.30
C PRO A 57 15.81 4.35 -5.11
N LEU A 58 16.62 4.77 -6.07
CA LEU A 58 17.49 3.82 -6.78
C LEU A 58 18.69 3.49 -5.89
N VAL A 59 19.25 2.29 -6.05
CA VAL A 59 20.37 1.78 -5.23
C VAL A 59 21.63 2.66 -5.32
N ASN A 60 21.69 3.59 -6.29
CA ASN A 60 22.83 4.46 -6.56
C ASN A 60 22.54 5.96 -6.32
N ASP A 61 21.48 6.30 -5.59
CA ASP A 61 21.24 7.65 -5.06
C ASP A 61 21.76 7.80 -3.63
#